data_AF-A0A7C6YGC4-F1
#
_entry.id   AF-A0A7C6YGC4-F1
#
_cell.length_a   1.000
_cell.length_b   1.000
_cell.length_c   1.000
_cell.angle_alpha   90.00
_cell.angle_beta   90.00
_cell.angle_gamma   90.00
#
_symmetry.space_group_name_H-M   'P 1'
#
loop_
_entity.id
_entity.type
_entity.pdbx_description
1 polymer ?
#
loop_
_entity_poly.entity_id
_entity_poly.type
_entity_poly.pdbx_seq_one_letter_code
_entity_poly.pdbx_strand_id
1 'polypeptide(L)'
;MSGGAARRDDDEADLAVDVALDALTADERTRLEQRLDRVGPDARERFERDVEEYRRVLAEVTADVVAEPPADLRERVLAGVDPRASAAAHSAAA
;
A
#
# COMPACT_ATOMS: atom_id res chain seq x y z
N MET A 1 4.92 6.46 -25.91
CA MET A 1 5.61 6.32 -24.61
C MET A 1 6.09 4.89 -24.49
N SER A 2 7.28 4.59 -25.01
CA SER A 2 7.83 3.22 -25.05
C SER A 2 8.96 3.13 -24.02
N GLY A 3 8.66 2.54 -22.87
CA GLY A 3 9.63 2.26 -21.79
C GLY A 3 9.43 0.89 -21.12
N GLY A 4 8.57 0.03 -21.67
CA GLY A 4 8.09 -1.18 -20.99
C GLY A 4 8.86 -2.47 -21.25
N ALA A 5 10.03 -2.43 -21.87
CA ALA A 5 10.78 -3.63 -22.27
C ALA A 5 11.92 -4.03 -21.32
N ALA A 6 12.32 -3.17 -20.36
CA ALA A 6 13.55 -3.33 -19.59
C ALA A 6 13.41 -3.77 -18.10
N ARG A 7 12.21 -3.74 -17.50
CA ARG A 7 11.98 -4.17 -16.09
C ARG A 7 11.79 -5.69 -15.91
N ARG A 8 12.55 -6.52 -16.62
CA ARG A 8 12.40 -7.99 -16.48
C ARG A 8 13.26 -8.59 -15.37
N ASP A 9 14.13 -7.79 -14.75
CA ASP A 9 15.17 -8.24 -13.83
C ASP A 9 15.17 -7.44 -12.51
N ASP A 10 14.04 -6.82 -12.14
CA ASP A 10 13.94 -6.14 -10.85
C ASP A 10 13.87 -7.20 -9.73
N ASP A 11 14.80 -7.08 -8.78
CA ASP A 11 14.88 -7.93 -7.61
C ASP A 11 13.59 -7.80 -6.78
N GLU A 12 13.22 -8.86 -6.05
CA GLU A 12 11.99 -8.88 -5.25
C GLU A 12 11.92 -7.73 -4.24
N ALA A 13 13.08 -7.31 -3.71
CA ALA A 13 13.21 -6.16 -2.82
C ALA A 13 12.88 -4.83 -3.52
N ASP A 14 13.33 -4.63 -4.77
CA ASP A 14 13.05 -3.41 -5.54
C ASP A 14 11.56 -3.29 -5.85
N LEU A 15 10.90 -4.42 -6.16
CA LEU A 15 9.45 -4.46 -6.37
C LEU A 15 8.66 -4.19 -5.09
N ALA A 16 9.15 -4.62 -3.92
CA ALA A 16 8.51 -4.32 -2.64
C ALA A 16 8.55 -2.82 -2.33
N VAL A 17 9.67 -2.14 -2.62
CA VAL A 17 9.79 -0.68 -2.52
C VAL A 17 8.82 0.02 -3.46
N ASP A 18 8.77 -0.38 -4.73
CA ASP A 18 7.87 0.21 -5.72
C ASP A 18 6.39 0.04 -5.34
N VAL A 19 6.02 -1.11 -4.76
CA VAL A 19 4.67 -1.32 -4.21
C VAL A 19 4.43 -0.44 -2.99
N ALA A 20 5.39 -0.32 -2.08
CA ALA A 20 5.25 0.50 -0.88
C ALA A 20 5.04 1.98 -1.22
N LEU A 21 5.64 2.46 -2.31
CA LEU A 21 5.53 3.83 -2.84
C LEU A 21 4.34 4.05 -3.77
N ASP A 22 3.49 3.03 -3.98
CA ASP A 22 2.42 3.05 -4.99
C ASP A 22 2.92 3.46 -6.40
N ALA A 23 4.15 3.07 -6.74
CA ALA A 23 4.86 3.44 -7.96
C ALA A 23 4.62 2.50 -9.14
N LEU A 24 3.85 1.41 -8.94
CA LEU A 24 3.50 0.48 -10.01
C LEU A 24 2.29 0.93 -10.81
N THR A 25 2.37 0.74 -12.13
CA THR A 25 1.18 0.79 -12.99
C THR A 25 0.25 -0.40 -12.74
N ALA A 26 -1.01 -0.30 -13.16
CA ALA A 26 -1.97 -1.40 -13.04
C ALA A 26 -1.52 -2.69 -13.75
N ASP A 27 -0.86 -2.56 -14.91
CA ASP A 27 -0.31 -3.69 -15.65
C ASP A 27 0.86 -4.36 -14.91
N GLU A 28 1.75 -3.57 -14.31
CA GLU A 28 2.87 -4.07 -13.50
C GLU A 28 2.35 -4.77 -12.23
N ARG A 29 1.36 -4.19 -11.56
CA ARG A 29 0.70 -4.81 -10.41
C ARG A 29 0.09 -6.16 -10.76
N THR A 30 -0.63 -6.23 -11.88
CA THR A 30 -1.23 -7.49 -12.36
C THR A 30 -0.16 -8.55 -12.63
N ARG A 31 0.99 -8.17 -13.21
CA ARG A 31 2.11 -9.09 -13.47
C ARG A 31 2.78 -9.57 -12.18
N LEU A 32 2.94 -8.68 -11.20
CA LEU A 32 3.46 -9.01 -9.88
C LEU A 32 2.53 -10.00 -9.16
N GLU A 33 1.23 -9.75 -9.16
CA GLU A 33 0.23 -10.64 -8.56
C GLU A 33 0.30 -12.04 -9.19
N GLN A 34 0.36 -12.13 -10.52
CA GLN A 34 0.56 -13.40 -11.24
C GLN A 34 1.91 -14.07 -10.94
N ARG A 35 2.96 -13.30 -10.61
CA ARG A 35 4.26 -13.85 -10.20
C ARG A 35 4.15 -14.44 -8.80
N LEU A 36 3.58 -13.70 -7.85
CA LEU A 36 3.38 -14.14 -6.46
C LEU A 36 2.51 -15.41 -6.39
N ASP A 37 1.45 -15.50 -7.20
CA ASP A 37 0.62 -16.71 -7.28
C ASP A 37 1.39 -17.94 -7.77
N ARG A 38 2.43 -17.75 -8.61
CA ARG A 38 3.26 -18.84 -9.14
C ARG A 38 4.32 -19.33 -8.15
N VAL A 39 4.90 -18.44 -7.34
CA VAL A 39 5.89 -18.82 -6.31
C VAL A 39 5.25 -19.37 -5.04
N GLY A 40 4.00 -19.00 -4.76
CA GLY A 40 3.21 -19.58 -3.67
C GLY A 40 3.08 -18.68 -2.43
N PRO A 41 2.36 -19.16 -1.40
CA PRO A 41 1.93 -18.35 -0.26
C PRO A 41 3.10 -17.81 0.58
N ASP A 42 4.14 -18.62 0.84
CA ASP A 42 5.28 -18.19 1.67
C ASP A 42 6.03 -17.00 1.07
N ALA A 43 6.17 -16.96 -0.26
CA ALA A 43 6.78 -15.85 -0.97
C ALA A 43 5.89 -14.60 -0.93
N ARG A 44 4.56 -14.78 -1.04
CA ARG A 44 3.60 -13.68 -0.89
C ARG A 44 3.65 -13.08 0.52
N GLU A 45 3.63 -13.91 1.57
CA GLU A 45 3.70 -13.42 2.95
C GLU A 45 5.01 -12.67 3.23
N ARG A 46 6.14 -13.18 2.71
CA ARG A 46 7.42 -12.48 2.81
C ARG A 46 7.37 -11.13 2.11
N PHE A 47 6.89 -11.10 0.87
CA PHE A 47 6.78 -9.88 0.08
C PHE A 47 5.89 -8.83 0.77
N GLU A 48 4.73 -9.26 1.31
CA GLU A 48 3.80 -8.39 2.03
C GLU A 48 4.43 -7.79 3.29
N ARG A 49 5.22 -8.58 4.04
CA ARG A 49 5.97 -8.08 5.20
C ARG A 49 7.00 -7.02 4.78
N ASP A 50 7.72 -7.25 3.70
CA ASP A 50 8.73 -6.30 3.21
C ASP A 50 8.05 -4.98 2.77
N VAL A 51 6.89 -5.05 2.09
CA VAL A 51 6.06 -3.87 1.77
C VAL A 51 5.60 -3.13 3.03
N GLU A 52 5.15 -3.85 4.06
CA GLU A 52 4.73 -3.25 5.33
C GLU A 52 5.88 -2.51 6.02
N GLU A 53 7.07 -3.10 6.02
CA GLU A 53 8.28 -2.50 6.59
C GLU A 53 8.61 -1.17 5.90
N TYR A 54 8.63 -1.16 4.56
CA TYR A 54 8.86 0.07 3.80
C TYR A 54 7.78 1.14 4.07
N ARG A 55 6.51 0.75 4.15
CA ARG A 55 5.42 1.69 4.47
C ARG A 55 5.54 2.28 5.87
N ARG A 56 6.02 1.50 6.84
CA ARG A 56 6.28 1.99 8.20
C ARG A 56 7.38 3.04 8.20
N VAL A 57 8.48 2.78 7.49
CA VAL A 57 9.56 3.76 7.32
C VAL A 57 9.05 5.03 6.64
N LEU A 58 8.24 4.90 5.58
CA LEU A 58 7.64 6.05 4.89
C LEU A 58 6.71 6.85 5.80
N ALA A 59 5.92 6.19 6.64
CA ALA A 59 5.06 6.87 7.61
C ALA A 59 5.88 7.68 8.63
N GLU A 60 7.04 7.16 9.07
CA GLU A 60 7.95 7.89 9.95
C GLU A 60 8.57 9.10 9.24
N VAL A 61 9.05 8.92 8.01
CA VAL A 61 9.68 10.00 7.22
C VAL A 61 8.68 11.11 6.85
N THR A 62 7.41 10.75 6.60
CA THR A 62 6.37 11.72 6.19
C THR A 62 5.69 12.41 7.37
N ALA A 63 5.98 12.01 8.61
CA ALA A 63 5.41 12.62 9.81
C ALA A 63 5.70 14.13 9.93
N ASP A 64 6.79 14.60 9.32
CA ASP A 64 7.18 16.01 9.31
C ASP A 64 6.63 16.80 8.11
N VAL A 65 5.99 16.12 7.15
CA VAL A 65 5.43 16.73 5.92
C VAL A 65 3.94 17.05 6.11
N VAL A 66 3.60 17.67 7.25
CA VAL A 66 2.21 17.99 7.60
C VAL A 66 1.78 19.29 6.91
N ALA A 67 0.76 19.19 6.05
CA ALA A 67 0.01 20.34 5.57
C ALA A 67 -1.30 20.45 6.35
N GLU A 68 -1.67 21.67 6.74
CA GLU A 68 -2.95 21.91 7.42
C GLU A 68 -4.12 21.53 6.49
N PRO A 69 -5.01 20.60 6.89
CA PRO A 69 -6.16 20.24 6.08
C PRO A 69 -7.19 21.37 6.02
N PRO A 70 -8.03 21.41 4.96
CA PRO A 70 -9.16 22.34 4.91
C PRO A 70 -10.07 22.19 6.13
N ALA A 71 -10.53 23.31 6.70
CA ALA A 71 -11.28 23.34 7.97
C ALA A 71 -12.56 22.50 7.94
N ASP A 72 -13.21 22.38 6.77
CA ASP A 72 -14.44 21.60 6.56
C ASP A 72 -14.18 20.11 6.27
N LEU A 73 -12.92 19.70 6.06
CA LEU A 73 -12.59 18.31 5.73
C LEU A 73 -13.00 17.34 6.84
N ARG A 74 -12.76 17.70 8.11
CA ARG A 74 -13.13 16.86 9.26
C ARG A 74 -14.63 16.58 9.28
N GLU A 75 -15.46 17.59 9.08
CA GLU A 75 -16.91 17.46 9.10
C GLU A 75 -17.40 16.58 7.95
N ARG A 76 -16.87 16.78 6.74
CA ARG A 76 -17.21 15.96 5.56
C ARG A 76 -16.82 14.49 5.74
N VAL A 77 -15.64 14.23 6.29
CA VAL A 77 -15.19 12.85 6.58
C VAL A 77 -16.11 12.21 7.61
N LEU A 78 -16.40 12.89 8.72
CA LEU A 78 -17.27 12.36 9.77
C LEU A 78 -18.71 12.13 9.29
N ALA A 79 -19.23 12.98 8.41
CA ALA A 79 -20.56 12.79 7.81
C ALA A 79 -20.63 11.56 6.88
N GLY A 80 -19.49 11.12 6.32
CA GLY A 80 -19.41 9.96 5.43
C GLY A 80 -19.17 8.62 6.12
N VAL A 81 -18.87 8.60 7.42
CA VAL A 81 -18.62 7.37 8.17
C VAL A 81 -19.93 6.82 8.72
N ASP A 82 -20.23 5.54 8.45
CA ASP A 82 -21.32 4.83 9.12
C ASP A 82 -20.91 4.50 10.57
N PRO A 83 -21.57 5.10 11.58
CA PRO A 83 -21.23 4.86 12.98
C PRO A 83 -21.46 3.41 13.42
N ARG A 84 -22.34 2.64 12.76
CA ARG A 84 -22.52 1.21 13.08
C ARG A 84 -21.37 0.35 12.57
N ALA A 85 -20.83 0.66 11.39
CA ALA A 85 -19.66 -0.03 10.86
C ALA A 85 -18.41 0.24 11.71
N SER A 86 -18.26 1.48 12.20
CA SER A 86 -17.14 1.89 13.07
C SER A 86 -17.13 1.18 14.43
N ALA A 87 -18.30 0.98 15.05
CA ALA A 87 -18.43 0.28 16.32
C ALA A 87 -18.13 -1.23 16.22
N ALA A 88 -18.54 -1.87 15.11
CA ALA A 88 -18.29 -3.29 14.87
C ALA A 88 -16.80 -3.61 14.72
N ALA A 89 -16.04 -2.72 14.06
CA ALA A 89 -14.57 -2.85 13.92
C ALA A 89 -13.84 -2.76 15.27
N HIS A 90 -14.27 -1.89 16.18
CA HIS A 90 -13.67 -1.77 17.52
C HIS A 90 -13.99 -2.96 18.43
N SER A 91 -15.17 -3.59 18.27
CA SER A 91 -15.52 -4.78 19.04
C SER A 91 -14.83 -6.07 18.58
N ALA A 92 -14.39 -6.14 17.32
CA ALA A 92 -13.67 -7.29 16.78
C ALA A 92 -12.16 -7.28 17.12
N ALA A 93 -11.65 -6.16 17.61
CA ALA A 93 -10.26 -5.97 18.03
C ALA A 93 -10.06 -6.12 19.56
N ALA A 94 -11.11 -6.46 20.31
CA ALA A 94 -11.11 -6.68 21.76
C ALA A 94 -11.38 -8.16 22.09
#